data_AF-A0A0F9AJD6-F1
#
_entry.id   AF-A0A0F9AJD6-F1
#
_cell.length_a   1.000
_cell.length_b   1.000
_cell.length_c   1.000
_cell.angle_alpha   90.00
_cell.angle_beta   90.00
_cell.angle_gamma   90.00
#
_symmetry.space_group_name_H-M   'P 1'
#
loop_
_entity.id
_entity.type
_entity.pdbx_description
1 polymer ?
#
loop_
_entity_poly.entity_id
_entity_poly.type
_entity_poly.pdbx_seq_one_letter_code
_entity_poly.pdbx_strand_id
1 'polypeptide(L)'
;MKEATYNLTNGEKLTVEYDETAPCRICSKPVTAASVGGTDVCPWCDMGTHRDGTKWTFGEMMAMIGKEPEKSEWEKRIKLTK
;
A
#
# COMPACT_ATOMS: atom_id res chain seq x y z
N MET A 1 11.61 16.33 8.30
CA MET A 1 11.19 15.28 9.25
C MET A 1 10.12 15.83 10.17
N LYS A 2 8.98 15.15 10.27
CA LYS A 2 7.85 15.44 11.15
C LYS A 2 7.49 14.19 11.93
N GLU A 3 6.72 14.37 13.00
CA GLU A 3 6.29 13.29 13.89
C GLU A 3 4.77 13.28 14.03
N ALA A 4 4.20 12.09 14.16
CA ALA A 4 2.81 11.90 14.55
C ALA A 4 2.74 10.88 15.68
N THR A 5 1.92 11.17 16.71
CA THR A 5 1.70 10.26 17.83
C THR A 5 0.28 9.72 17.80
N TYR A 6 0.16 8.39 17.81
CA TYR A 6 -1.10 7.66 17.83
C TYR A 6 -1.30 7.01 19.20
N ASN A 7 -2.52 7.05 19.72
CA ASN A 7 -2.90 6.27 20.90
C ASN A 7 -3.36 4.89 20.44
N LEU A 8 -2.66 3.86 20.90
CA LEU A 8 -2.99 2.47 20.60
C LEU A 8 -4.13 1.99 21.50
N THR A 9 -4.82 0.94 21.07
CA THR A 9 -5.96 0.36 21.81
C THR A 9 -5.55 -0.26 23.15
N ASN A 10 -4.27 -0.60 23.32
CA ASN A 10 -3.69 -1.07 24.59
C ASN A 10 -3.30 0.09 25.54
N GLY A 11 -3.55 1.35 25.16
CA GLY A 11 -3.20 2.53 25.95
C GLY A 11 -1.76 3.03 25.76
N GLU A 12 -0.95 2.33 24.96
CA GLU A 12 0.40 2.79 24.60
C GLU A 12 0.34 3.90 23.55
N LYS A 13 1.47 4.62 23.40
CA LYS A 13 1.63 5.66 22.39
C LYS A 13 2.64 5.20 21.34
N LEU A 14 2.25 5.28 20.08
CA LEU A 14 3.13 5.03 18.94
C LEU A 14 3.50 6.37 18.30
N THR A 15 4.77 6.75 18.38
CA THR A 15 5.30 7.90 17.64
C THR A 15 5.92 7.40 16.35
N VAL A 16 5.50 7.99 15.22
CA VAL A 16 5.99 7.67 13.88
C VAL A 16 6.63 8.92 13.29
N GLU A 17 7.87 8.78 12.84
CA GLU A 17 8.58 9.80 12.08
C GLU A 17 8.30 9.65 10.58
N TYR A 18 8.10 10.77 9.89
CA TYR A 18 7.89 10.79 8.44
C TYR A 18 8.48 12.04 7.78
N ASP A 19 8.79 11.94 6.48
CA ASP A 19 9.18 13.06 5.63
C ASP A 19 8.10 13.34 4.58
N GLU A 20 7.50 14.53 4.63
CA GLU A 20 6.45 14.96 3.70
C GLU A 20 6.90 15.06 2.25
N THR A 21 8.21 15.17 2.02
CA THR A 21 8.80 15.27 0.69
C THR A 21 9.29 13.93 0.14
N ALA A 22 9.40 12.91 0.99
CA ALA A 22 9.87 11.61 0.57
C ALA A 22 8.85 10.93 -0.36
N PRO A 23 9.32 10.27 -1.44
CA PRO A 23 8.43 9.55 -2.34
C PRO A 23 7.93 8.26 -1.69
N CYS A 24 6.61 8.05 -1.72
CA CYS A 24 6.02 6.77 -1.37
C CYS A 24 6.54 5.68 -2.30
N ARG A 25 7.04 4.57 -1.76
CA ARG A 25 7.59 3.46 -2.56
C ARG A 25 6.60 2.85 -3.58
N ILE A 26 5.29 3.04 -3.37
CA ILE A 26 4.23 2.42 -4.17
C ILE A 26 3.78 3.34 -5.30
N CYS A 27 3.32 4.55 -4.97
CA CYS A 27 2.78 5.47 -5.96
C CYS A 27 3.77 6.57 -6.40
N SER A 28 4.97 6.60 -5.82
CA SER A 28 6.00 7.64 -6.01
C SER A 28 5.55 9.07 -5.67
N LYS A 29 4.36 9.24 -5.07
CA LYS A 29 3.85 10.54 -4.61
C LYS A 29 4.37 10.85 -3.20
N PRO A 30 4.47 12.12 -2.80
CA PRO A 30 5.03 12.49 -1.50
C PRO A 30 4.25 11.88 -0.32
N VAL A 31 4.91 11.54 0.79
CA VAL A 31 4.26 11.02 2.02
C VAL A 31 3.73 12.19 2.86
N THR A 32 2.72 12.89 2.34
CA THR A 32 2.20 14.16 2.90
C THR A 32 1.60 14.08 4.32
N ALA A 33 1.57 12.90 4.93
CA ALA A 33 1.13 12.67 6.30
C ALA A 33 1.68 11.32 6.80
N ALA A 34 1.78 11.16 8.12
CA ALA A 34 2.21 9.93 8.75
C ALA A 34 1.26 8.76 8.43
N SER A 35 1.86 7.62 8.06
CA SER A 35 1.19 6.32 7.94
C SER A 35 1.80 5.34 8.95
N VAL A 36 1.25 4.12 9.06
CA VAL A 36 1.87 3.08 9.90
C VAL A 36 3.26 2.68 9.36
N GLY A 37 3.49 2.87 8.06
CA GLY A 37 4.78 2.69 7.39
C GLY A 37 5.74 3.88 7.48
N GLY A 38 5.42 4.94 8.25
CA GLY A 38 6.27 6.13 8.38
C GLY A 38 6.56 6.81 7.04
N THR A 39 7.83 7.08 6.74
CA THR A 39 8.29 7.70 5.48
C THR A 39 8.17 6.79 4.24
N ASP A 40 8.09 5.46 4.41
CA ASP A 40 8.19 4.51 3.27
C ASP A 40 6.90 4.48 2.42
N VAL A 41 5.74 4.66 3.06
CA VAL A 41 4.43 4.50 2.44
C VAL A 41 3.51 5.68 2.79
N CYS A 42 2.79 6.22 1.80
CA CYS A 42 1.79 7.26 2.07
C CYS A 42 0.50 6.68 2.67
N PRO A 43 -0.26 7.45 3.48
CA PRO A 43 -1.43 6.92 4.20
C PRO A 43 -2.50 6.30 3.29
N TRP A 44 -2.64 6.80 2.06
CA TRP A 44 -3.60 6.27 1.09
C TRP A 44 -3.23 4.85 0.67
N CYS A 45 -1.97 4.66 0.30
CA CYS A 45 -1.42 3.37 -0.12
C CYS A 45 -1.39 2.37 1.04
N ASP A 46 -1.13 2.85 2.27
CA ASP A 46 -1.20 2.04 3.49
C ASP A 46 -2.61 1.43 3.67
N MET A 47 -3.65 2.16 3.25
CA MET A 47 -5.05 1.72 3.27
C MET A 47 -5.51 1.00 1.98
N GLY A 48 -4.60 0.65 1.06
CA GLY A 48 -4.93 0.00 -0.20
C GLY A 48 -5.75 0.87 -1.17
N THR A 49 -5.55 2.18 -1.10
CA THR A 49 -6.25 3.19 -1.92
C THR A 49 -5.27 4.11 -2.63
N HIS A 50 -5.66 4.56 -3.81
CA HIS A 50 -5.01 5.67 -4.51
C HIS A 50 -5.52 7.01 -3.97
N ARG A 51 -4.74 8.09 -4.17
CA ARG A 51 -5.09 9.45 -3.71
C ARG A 51 -6.37 10.01 -4.35
N ASP A 52 -6.75 9.50 -5.50
CA ASP A 52 -7.98 9.88 -6.19
C ASP A 52 -9.22 9.14 -5.66
N GLY A 53 -9.06 8.32 -4.62
CA GLY A 53 -10.14 7.55 -4.00
C GLY A 53 -10.40 6.19 -4.65
N THR A 54 -9.71 5.86 -5.75
CA THR A 54 -9.82 4.53 -6.35
C THR A 54 -9.15 3.47 -5.49
N LYS A 55 -9.74 2.28 -5.42
CA LYS A 55 -9.17 1.13 -4.71
C LYS A 55 -8.11 0.50 -5.60
N TRP A 56 -7.09 -0.07 -4.98
CA TRP A 56 -6.17 -0.92 -5.73
C TRP A 56 -6.92 -2.08 -6.35
N THR A 57 -6.57 -2.38 -7.59
CA THR A 57 -6.98 -3.60 -8.25
C THR A 57 -6.28 -4.79 -7.59
N PHE A 58 -6.91 -5.97 -7.72
CA PHE A 58 -6.27 -7.22 -7.29
C PHE A 58 -4.90 -7.42 -7.96
N GLY A 59 -4.76 -7.03 -9.23
CA GLY A 59 -3.50 -7.09 -9.96
C GLY A 59 -2.39 -6.22 -9.34
N GLU A 60 -2.70 -4.97 -8.99
CA GLU A 60 -1.75 -4.06 -8.33
C GLU A 60 -1.34 -4.58 -6.95
N MET A 61 -2.31 -5.11 -6.17
CA MET A 61 -2.04 -5.68 -4.85
C MET A 61 -1.12 -6.91 -4.94
N MET A 62 -1.36 -7.79 -5.92
CA MET A 62 -0.56 -8.98 -6.19
C MET A 62 0.87 -8.62 -6.63
N ALA A 63 1.01 -7.61 -7.50
CA ALA A 63 2.32 -7.12 -7.93
C ALA A 63 3.18 -6.62 -6.75
N MET A 64 2.57 -5.97 -5.74
CA MET A 64 3.28 -5.50 -4.54
C MET A 64 3.76 -6.60 -3.61
N ILE A 65 3.00 -7.67 -3.46
CA ILE A 65 3.41 -8.83 -2.64
C ILE A 65 4.37 -9.76 -3.40
N GLY A 66 4.78 -9.39 -4.62
CA GLY A 66 5.66 -10.18 -5.48
C GLY A 66 5.03 -11.50 -5.94
N LYS A 67 3.70 -11.59 -5.94
CA LYS A 67 2.98 -12.77 -6.44
C LYS A 67 2.33 -12.43 -7.76
N GLU A 68 2.56 -13.25 -8.78
CA GLU A 68 1.75 -13.14 -9.98
C GLU A 68 0.28 -13.46 -9.65
N PRO A 69 -0.70 -12.68 -10.16
CA PRO A 69 -2.09 -13.06 -10.05
C PRO A 69 -2.27 -14.44 -10.69
N GLU A 70 -2.71 -15.41 -9.90
CA GLU A 70 -2.89 -16.78 -10.39
C GLU A 70 -3.93 -16.74 -11.52
N LYS A 71 -3.57 -17.25 -12.71
CA LYS A 71 -4.49 -17.32 -13.85
C LYS A 71 -5.76 -18.05 -13.44
N SER A 72 -6.90 -17.56 -13.88
CA SER A 72 -8.17 -18.22 -13.62
C SER A 72 -8.14 -19.66 -14.17
N GLU A 73 -8.85 -20.59 -13.52
CA GLU A 73 -8.93 -21.98 -14.01
C GLU A 73 -9.43 -22.07 -15.45
N TRP A 74 -10.29 -21.15 -15.88
CA TRP A 74 -10.78 -21.07 -17.25
C TRP A 74 -9.65 -20.76 -18.26
N GLU A 75 -8.74 -19.84 -17.94
CA GLU A 75 -7.57 -19.55 -18.79
C GLU A 75 -6.56 -20.70 -18.82
N LYS A 76 -6.44 -21.44 -17.72
CA LYS A 76 -5.64 -22.68 -17.66
C LYS A 76 -6.24 -23.77 -18.57
N ARG A 77 -7.57 -23.91 -18.58
CA ARG A 77 -8.29 -24.89 -19.41
C ARG A 77 -8.25 -24.59 -20.91
N ILE A 78 -8.25 -23.31 -21.32
CA ILE A 78 -8.13 -22.91 -22.74
C ILE A 78 -6.79 -23.32 -23.37
N LYS A 79 -5.72 -23.40 -22.57
CA LYS A 79 -4.39 -23.82 -23.08
C LYS A 79 -4.24 -25.33 -23.26
N LEU A 80 -5.12 -26.13 -22.68
CA LEU A 80 -5.11 -27.60 -22.80
C LEU A 80 -5.94 -28.11 -23.98
N THR A 81 -6.65 -27.22 -24.69
CA THR A 81 -7.50 -27.55 -25.84
C THR A 81 -6.93 -27.07 -27.19
N LYS A 82 -5.65 -26.66 -27.22
CA LYS A 82 -4.86 -26.46 -28.45
C LYS A 82 -3.73 -27.47 -28.50
#